data_AF-A0A933BQH6-F1
#
_entry.id   AF-A0A933BQH6-F1
#
_cell.length_a   1.000
_cell.length_b   1.000
_cell.length_c   1.000
_cell.angle_alpha   90.00
_cell.angle_beta   90.00
_cell.angle_gamma   90.00
#
_symmetry.space_group_name_H-M   'P 1'
#
loop_
_entity.id
_entity.type
_entity.pdbx_description
1 polymer ?
#
loop_
_entity_poly.entity_id
_entity_poly.type
_entity_poly.pdbx_seq_one_letter_code
_entity_poly.pdbx_strand_id
1 'polypeptide(L)' 'MNLKNFEDIDDEELLCLYESTRKLLESSMNQGNPSSNKKIPILKQKIESIEQELKARSLWEND' A
#
# COMPACT_ATOMS: atom_id res chain seq x y z
N MET A 1 -7.20 1.47 15.47
CA MET A 1 -6.07 2.07 14.75
C MET A 1 -6.69 3.03 13.75
N ASN A 2 -6.37 4.32 13.83
CA ASN A 2 -6.83 5.29 12.83
C ASN A 2 -6.18 4.91 11.50
N LEU A 3 -6.95 4.29 10.60
CA LEU A 3 -6.68 4.48 9.18
C LEU A 3 -6.76 6.00 9.00
N LYS A 4 -5.62 6.65 8.72
CA LYS A 4 -5.69 7.96 8.06
C LYS A 4 -6.58 7.71 6.84
N ASN A 5 -7.74 8.36 6.79
CA ASN A 5 -8.65 8.22 5.67
C ASN A 5 -7.84 8.61 4.43
N PHE A 6 -7.68 7.67 3.50
CA PHE A 6 -6.99 7.97 2.25
C PHE A 6 -7.70 9.11 1.49
N GLU A 7 -8.96 9.39 1.83
CA GLU A 7 -9.74 10.56 1.44
C GLU A 7 -9.00 11.91 1.68
N ASP A 8 -8.14 12.00 2.70
CA ASP A 8 -7.45 13.25 3.07
C ASP A 8 -6.13 13.48 2.32
N ILE A 9 -5.60 12.48 1.62
CA ILE A 9 -4.36 12.62 0.84
C ILE A 9 -4.69 12.88 -0.63
N ASP A 10 -3.84 13.66 -1.30
CA ASP A 10 -4.00 13.94 -2.73
C ASP A 10 -3.62 12.74 -3.61
N ASP A 11 -3.90 12.86 -4.91
CA ASP A 11 -3.73 11.76 -5.86
C ASP A 11 -2.25 11.38 -6.07
N GLU A 12 -1.34 12.37 -6.05
CA GLU A 12 0.09 12.15 -6.21
C GLU A 12 0.66 11.45 -4.96
N GLU A 13 0.25 11.91 -3.78
CA GLU A 13 0.59 11.28 -2.50
C GLU A 13 0.07 9.85 -2.42
N LEU A 14 -1.16 9.59 -2.87
CA LEU A 14 -1.77 8.26 -2.88
C LEU A 14 -1.01 7.29 -3.82
N LEU A 15 -0.64 7.75 -5.02
CA LEU A 15 0.18 6.97 -5.96
C LEU A 15 1.59 6.70 -5.39
N CYS A 16 2.23 7.73 -4.83
CA CYS A 16 3.55 7.60 -4.19
C CYS A 16 3.51 6.63 -3.01
N LEU A 17 2.42 6.67 -2.22
CA LEU A 17 2.20 5.77 -1.09
C LEU A 17 2.01 4.33 -1.55
N TYR A 18 1.28 4.09 -2.64
CA TYR A 18 1.15 2.78 -3.27
C TYR A 18 2.52 2.23 -3.68
N GLU A 19 3.29 2.97 -4.47
CA GLU A 19 4.60 2.54 -4.95
C GLU A 19 5.57 2.24 -3.80
N SER A 20 5.62 3.14 -2.82
CA SER A 20 6.49 3.02 -1.65
C SER A 20 6.13 1.80 -0.81
N THR A 21 4.84 1.55 -0.60
CA THR A 21 4.37 0.39 0.16
C THR A 21 4.63 -0.91 -0.61
N ARG A 22 4.50 -0.90 -1.95
CA ARG A 22 4.81 -2.05 -2.81
C ARG A 22 6.31 -2.40 -2.78
N LYS A 23 7.19 -1.41 -2.92
CA LYS A 23 8.65 -1.59 -2.80
C LYS A 23 9.04 -2.14 -1.43
N LEU A 24 8.39 -1.67 -0.36
CA LEU A 24 8.63 -2.14 0.99
C LEU A 24 8.17 -3.59 1.19
N LEU A 25 7.04 -3.98 0.59
CA LEU A 25 6.56 -5.36 0.61
C LEU A 25 7.54 -6.29 -0.12
N GLU A 26 7.98 -5.93 -1.32
CA GLU A 26 8.94 -6.69 -2.11
C GLU A 26 10.27 -6.87 -1.36
N SER A 27 10.80 -5.78 -0.79
CA SER A 27 12.01 -5.82 0.04
C SER A 27 11.83 -6.73 1.27
N SER A 28 10.66 -6.66 1.93
CA SER A 28 10.35 -7.49 3.09
C SER A 28 10.25 -8.98 2.75
N MET A 29 9.75 -9.31 1.56
CA MET A 29 9.71 -10.68 1.05
C MET A 29 11.11 -11.21 0.69
N ASN A 30 11.94 -10.37 0.09
CA ASN A 30 13.29 -10.75 -0.35
C ASN A 30 14.30 -10.88 0.80
N GLN A 31 14.09 -10.18 1.93
CA GLN A 31 15.03 -10.18 3.05
C GLN A 31 15.01 -11.45 3.92
N GLY A 32 14.05 -12.37 3.76
CA GLY A 32 14.02 -13.65 4.47
C GLY A 32 14.01 -13.57 6.01
N ASN A 33 13.85 -12.38 6.60
CA ASN A 33 13.93 -12.15 8.03
C ASN A 33 12.60 -12.52 8.72
N PRO A 34 12.59 -13.35 9.78
CA PRO A 34 11.37 -13.71 10.51
C PRO A 34 10.61 -12.50 11.10
N SER A 35 11.28 -11.36 11.33
CA SER A 35 10.59 -10.11 11.71
C SER A 35 9.83 -9.47 10.55
N SER A 36 10.29 -9.64 9.31
CA SER A 36 9.62 -9.16 8.10
C SER A 36 8.35 -9.97 7.81
N ASN A 37 8.32 -11.26 8.17
CA ASN A 37 7.13 -12.10 8.04
C ASN A 37 5.89 -11.56 8.78
N LYS A 38 6.07 -10.85 9.89
CA LYS A 38 4.97 -10.21 10.62
C LYS A 38 4.50 -8.90 9.95
N LYS A 39 5.36 -8.25 9.16
CA LYS A 39 5.06 -7.00 8.45
C LYS A 39 4.43 -7.23 7.09
N ILE A 40 4.74 -8.35 6.42
CA ILE A 40 4.14 -8.73 5.13
C ILE A 40 2.60 -8.65 5.14
N PRO A 41 1.85 -9.28 6.07
CA PRO A 41 0.39 -9.21 6.05
C PRO A 41 -0.14 -7.79 6.28
N ILE A 42 0.54 -6.98 7.10
CA ILE A 42 0.18 -5.57 7.34
C ILE A 42 0.39 -4.74 6.07
N LEU A 43 1.52 -4.92 5.39
CA LEU A 43 1.82 -4.24 4.13
C LEU A 43 0.85 -4.65 3.03
N LYS A 44 0.49 -5.93 2.94
CA LYS A 44 -0.55 -6.40 2.00
C LYS A 44 -1.91 -5.75 2.26
N GLN A 45 -2.36 -5.73 3.52
CA GLN A 45 -3.62 -5.07 3.88
C GLN A 45 -3.59 -3.56 3.55
N LYS A 46 -2.43 -2.92 3.78
CA LYS A 46 -2.26 -1.50 3.45
C LYS A 46 -2.30 -1.25 1.94
N ILE A 47 -1.65 -2.09 1.14
CA ILE A 47 -1.73 -2.03 -0.33
C ILE A 47 -3.18 -2.19 -0.78
N GLU A 48 -3.90 -3.21 -0.30
CA GLU A 48 -5.29 -3.43 -0.65
C GLU A 48 -6.16 -2.19 -0.35
N SER A 49 -5.94 -1.55 0.79
CA SER A 49 -6.67 -0.32 1.14
C SER A 49 -6.35 0.85 0.19
N ILE A 50 -5.08 1.00 -0.21
CA ILE A 50 -4.66 2.02 -1.18
C ILE A 50 -5.24 1.73 -2.57
N GLU A 51 -5.26 0.45 -3.00
CA GLU A 51 -5.86 0.06 -4.28
C GLU A 51 -7.36 0.33 -4.33
N GLN A 52 -8.09 0.12 -3.23
CA GLN A 52 -9.50 0.47 -3.16
C GLN A 52 -9.73 1.97 -3.33
N GLU A 53 -8.90 2.82 -2.69
CA GLU A 53 -8.98 4.26 -2.87
C GLU A 53 -8.62 4.69 -4.31
N LEU A 54 -7.54 4.14 -4.87
CA LEU A 54 -7.14 4.42 -6.26
C LEU A 54 -8.27 4.04 -7.25
N LYS A 55 -8.95 2.93 -7.01
CA LYS A 55 -10.14 2.51 -7.78
C LYS A 55 -11.30 3.49 -7.58
N ALA A 56 -11.57 3.92 -6.35
CA ALA A 56 -12.64 4.88 -6.06
C ALA A 56 -12.41 6.22 -6.76
N ARG A 57 -11.15 6.65 -6.91
CA ARG A 57 -10.76 7.88 -7.64
C ARG A 57 -10.58 7.70 -9.15
N SER A 58 -10.82 6.50 -9.68
CA SER A 58 -10.55 6.17 -11.10
C SER A 58 -9.08 6.41 -11.53
N LEU A 59 -8.14 6.32 -10.58
CA LEU A 59 -6.70 6.41 -10.81
C LEU A 59 -6.06 5.03 -11.01
N TRP A 60 -6.81 3.96 -10.77
CA TRP A 60 -6.35 2.59 -10.93
C TRP A 60 -6.53 2.13 -12.38
N GLU A 61 -5.43 2.08 -13.13
CA GLU A 61 -5.38 1.50 -14.47
C GLU A 61 -5.36 -0.04 -14.37
N ASN A 62 -6.54 -0.65 -14.35
CA ASN A 62 -6.71 -2.05 -14.76
C ASN A 62 -7.40 -2.04 -16.12
N ASP A 63 -6.59 -2.06 -17.19
CA ASP A 63 -6.99 -2.64 -18.48
C ASP A 63 -6.31 -4.02 -18.60
#